data_AF-A0A958X7R7-F1
#
_entry.id   AF-A0A958X7R7-F1
#
_cell.length_a   1.000
_cell.length_b   1.000
_cell.length_c   1.000
_cell.angle_alpha   90.00
_cell.angle_beta   90.00
_cell.angle_gamma   90.00
#
_symmetry.space_group_name_H-M   'P 1'
#
loop_
_entity.id
_entity.type
_entity.pdbx_description
1 polymer ?
#
loop_
_entity_poly.entity_id
_entity_poly.type
_entity_poly.pdbx_seq_one_letter_code
_entity_poly.pdbx_strand_id
1 'polypeptide(L)'
;MKKIMKITAIGLFACFGAWFLIQNWHANFLNFESEEDESQLQYTIAGRFEQEFMMTRDPATNTIPRERLLVAKRIADEKRAQMAEKESAIPIYWNERGPNNVGGRTRGLIFDAN
;
A
#
# COMPACT_ATOMS: atom_id res chain seq x y z
N MET A 1 57.70 -13.88 13.05
CA MET A 1 56.71 -12.86 13.46
C MET A 1 55.82 -12.38 12.31
N LYS A 2 56.35 -11.84 11.20
CA LYS A 2 55.54 -11.28 10.09
C LYS A 2 54.54 -12.26 9.44
N LYS A 3 54.83 -13.57 9.38
CA LYS A 3 53.91 -14.59 8.81
C LYS A 3 52.68 -14.86 9.70
N ILE A 4 52.87 -14.89 11.02
CA ILE A 4 51.79 -15.15 12.00
C ILE A 4 50.81 -13.97 12.03
N MET A 5 51.33 -12.74 11.91
CA MET A 5 50.52 -11.52 11.85
C MET A 5 49.67 -11.40 10.58
N LYS A 6 50.11 -11.99 9.46
CA LYS A 6 49.32 -12.04 8.21
C LYS A 6 48.17 -13.03 8.29
N ILE A 7 48.39 -14.20 8.89
CA ILE A 7 47.36 -15.25 9.02
C ILE A 7 46.23 -14.80 9.97
N THR A 8 46.59 -14.17 11.08
CA THR A 8 45.62 -13.59 12.03
C THR A 8 44.80 -12.46 11.41
N ALA A 9 45.42 -11.58 10.61
CA ALA A 9 44.71 -10.53 9.89
C ALA A 9 43.71 -11.09 8.86
N ILE A 10 44.07 -12.14 8.11
CA ILE A 10 43.18 -12.81 7.15
C ILE A 10 42.01 -13.49 7.87
N GLY A 11 42.27 -14.17 8.98
CA GLY A 11 41.22 -14.81 9.80
C GLY A 11 40.22 -13.80 10.35
N LEU A 12 40.70 -12.66 10.87
CA LEU A 12 39.83 -11.58 11.34
C LEU A 12 39.01 -10.97 10.21
N PHE A 13 39.58 -10.78 9.02
CA PHE A 13 38.85 -10.30 7.85
C PHE A 13 37.76 -11.28 7.39
N ALA A 14 38.03 -12.58 7.41
CA ALA A 14 37.06 -13.61 7.07
C ALA A 14 35.91 -13.66 8.08
N CYS A 15 36.21 -13.60 9.39
CA CYS A 15 35.20 -13.54 10.43
C CYS A 15 34.35 -12.26 10.36
N PHE A 16 34.96 -11.11 10.07
CA PHE A 16 34.24 -9.85 9.92
C PHE A 16 33.35 -9.85 8.67
N GLY A 17 33.82 -10.41 7.54
CA GLY A 17 33.02 -10.59 6.34
C GLY A 17 31.83 -11.54 6.56
N ALA A 18 32.04 -12.66 7.25
CA ALA A 18 30.97 -13.58 7.61
C ALA A 18 29.94 -12.92 8.54
N TRP A 19 30.39 -12.18 9.56
CA TRP A 19 29.52 -11.42 10.45
C TRP A 19 28.70 -10.36 9.68
N PHE A 20 29.33 -9.59 8.78
CA PHE A 20 28.64 -8.60 7.95
C PHE A 20 27.58 -9.24 7.05
N LEU A 21 27.88 -10.38 6.42
CA LEU A 21 26.93 -11.13 5.61
C LEU A 21 25.77 -11.66 6.44
N ILE A 22 26.02 -12.15 7.66
CA ILE A 22 24.96 -12.61 8.58
C ILE A 22 24.07 -11.46 9.02
N GLN A 23 24.65 -10.31 9.39
CA GLN A 23 23.89 -9.11 9.77
C GLN A 23 23.03 -8.60 8.62
N ASN A 24 23.59 -8.55 7.41
CA ASN A 24 22.85 -8.14 6.23
C ASN A 24 21.76 -9.15 5.83
N TRP A 25 22.01 -10.46 5.95
CA TRP A 25 21.01 -11.50 5.68
C TRP A 25 19.85 -11.41 6.66
N HIS A 26 20.12 -11.21 7.95
CA HIS A 26 19.08 -10.98 8.96
C HIS A 26 18.23 -9.74 8.69
N ALA A 27 18.86 -8.61 8.31
CA ALA A 27 18.13 -7.39 7.99
C ALA A 27 17.22 -7.56 6.76
N ASN A 28 17.72 -8.21 5.70
CA ASN A 28 16.91 -8.50 4.53
C ASN A 28 15.78 -9.50 4.82
N PHE A 29 16.03 -10.50 5.66
CA PHE A 29 15.03 -11.47 6.08
C PHE A 29 13.88 -10.82 6.87
N LEU A 30 14.20 -9.94 7.83
CA LEU A 30 13.19 -9.21 8.60
C LEU A 30 12.36 -8.26 7.73
N ASN A 31 13.00 -7.57 6.77
CA ASN A 31 12.28 -6.71 5.83
C ASN A 31 11.33 -7.54 4.95
N PHE A 32 11.78 -8.71 4.47
CA PHE A 32 10.97 -9.60 3.66
C PHE A 32 9.72 -10.11 4.41
N GLU A 33 9.88 -10.54 5.66
CA GLU A 33 8.76 -10.99 6.50
C GLU A 33 7.76 -9.84 6.75
N SER A 34 8.26 -8.62 6.98
CA SER A 34 7.39 -7.43 7.13
C SER A 34 6.63 -7.05 5.85
N GLU A 35 7.26 -7.20 4.67
CA GLU A 35 6.62 -6.94 3.38
C GLU A 35 5.54 -8.00 3.07
N GLU A 36 5.79 -9.27 3.39
CA GLU A 36 4.79 -10.33 3.26
C GLU A 36 3.58 -10.07 4.17
N ASP A 37 3.79 -9.73 5.43
CA ASP A 37 2.70 -9.41 6.37
C ASP A 37 1.88 -8.19 5.91
N GLU A 38 2.53 -7.11 5.48
CA GLU A 38 1.84 -5.94 4.90
C GLU A 38 1.04 -6.32 3.66
N SER A 39 1.58 -7.19 2.79
CA SER A 39 0.87 -7.67 1.59
C SER A 39 -0.39 -8.47 1.95
N GLN A 40 -0.35 -9.31 2.99
CA GLN A 40 -1.50 -10.08 3.43
C GLN A 40 -2.57 -9.19 4.07
N LEU A 41 -2.15 -8.21 4.89
CA LEU A 41 -3.03 -7.23 5.52
C LEU A 41 -3.86 -6.46 4.49
N GLN A 42 -3.27 -6.07 3.35
CA GLN A 42 -3.98 -5.37 2.28
C GLN A 42 -5.21 -6.12 1.73
N TYR A 43 -5.21 -7.45 1.77
CA TYR A 43 -6.36 -8.24 1.32
C TYR A 43 -7.47 -8.32 2.37
N THR A 44 -7.14 -8.12 3.65
CA THR A 44 -8.09 -8.16 4.75
C THR A 44 -8.96 -6.89 4.80
N ILE A 45 -10.09 -6.98 5.49
CA ILE A 45 -10.94 -5.81 5.75
C ILE A 45 -10.20 -4.80 6.63
N ALA A 46 -9.47 -5.26 7.65
CA ALA A 46 -8.76 -4.41 8.59
C ALA A 46 -7.66 -3.59 7.90
N GLY A 47 -6.84 -4.21 7.06
CA GLY A 47 -5.76 -3.50 6.35
C GLY A 47 -6.28 -2.48 5.34
N ARG A 48 -7.46 -2.69 4.73
CA ARG A 48 -8.11 -1.65 3.91
C ARG A 48 -8.51 -0.43 4.74
N PHE A 49 -9.09 -0.63 5.93
CA PHE A 49 -9.43 0.49 6.81
C PHE A 49 -8.19 1.25 7.29
N GLU A 50 -7.10 0.52 7.60
CA GLU A 50 -5.83 1.12 7.96
C GLU A 50 -5.22 1.92 6.82
N GLN A 51 -5.23 1.38 5.59
CA GLN A 51 -4.80 2.08 4.40
C GLN A 51 -5.58 3.38 4.18
N GLU A 52 -6.91 3.33 4.24
CA GLU A 52 -7.78 4.51 4.12
C GLU A 52 -7.46 5.56 5.19
N PHE A 53 -7.20 5.13 6.43
CA PHE A 53 -6.76 6.02 7.50
C PHE A 53 -5.39 6.64 7.20
N MET A 54 -4.42 5.84 6.73
CA MET A 54 -3.08 6.32 6.41
C MET A 54 -3.08 7.31 5.24
N MET A 55 -3.99 7.16 4.27
CA MET A 55 -4.18 8.12 3.18
C MET A 55 -4.67 9.51 3.65
N THR A 56 -5.19 9.62 4.89
CA THR A 56 -5.55 10.93 5.47
C THR A 56 -4.35 11.70 6.02
N ARG A 57 -3.19 11.06 6.17
CA ARG A 57 -1.97 11.68 6.68
C ARG A 57 -1.27 12.43 5.55
N ASP A 58 -0.73 13.59 5.89
CA ASP A 58 0.19 14.31 5.01
C ASP A 58 1.55 13.60 5.01
N PRO A 59 2.08 13.13 3.87
CA PRO A 59 3.37 12.42 3.80
C PRO A 59 4.56 13.25 4.27
N ALA A 60 4.48 14.58 4.19
CA ALA A 60 5.59 15.46 4.58
C ALA A 60 5.69 15.63 6.10
N THR A 61 4.55 15.68 6.79
CA THR A 61 4.49 15.88 8.25
C THR A 61 4.16 14.61 9.01
N ASN A 62 3.73 13.56 8.30
CA ASN A 62 3.19 12.33 8.83
C ASN A 62 2.09 12.56 9.90
N THR A 63 1.30 13.62 9.74
CA THR A 63 0.17 13.94 10.64
C THR A 63 -1.09 14.17 9.83
N ILE A 64 -2.25 14.14 10.49
CA ILE A 64 -3.54 14.49 9.87
C ILE A 64 -3.79 15.98 10.16
N PRO A 65 -3.65 16.89 9.17
CA PRO A 65 -3.73 18.34 9.38
C PRO A 65 -5.18 18.81 9.53
N ARG A 66 -5.74 18.63 10.74
CA ARG A 66 -7.15 18.93 11.05
C ARG A 66 -7.50 20.41 10.86
N GLU A 67 -6.54 21.30 11.10
CA GLU A 67 -6.68 22.75 10.95
C GLU A 67 -6.98 23.18 9.49
N ARG A 68 -6.64 22.34 8.51
CA ARG A 68 -6.84 22.62 7.08
C ARG A 68 -8.13 22.05 6.52
N LEU A 69 -8.90 21.30 7.30
CA LEU A 69 -10.11 20.60 6.84
C LEU A 69 -11.15 21.56 6.24
N LEU A 70 -11.38 22.72 6.87
CA LEU A 70 -12.34 23.71 6.38
C LEU A 70 -11.90 24.31 5.03
N VAL A 71 -10.60 24.49 4.83
CA VAL A 71 -10.04 24.99 3.57
C VAL A 71 -10.16 23.92 2.48
N ALA A 72 -9.77 22.68 2.78
CA ALA A 72 -9.91 21.56 1.87
C ALA A 72 -11.36 21.32 1.45
N LYS A 73 -12.31 21.42 2.40
CA LYS A 73 -13.75 21.32 2.12
C LYS A 73 -14.20 22.36 1.10
N ARG A 74 -13.82 23.63 1.29
CA ARG A 74 -14.17 24.72 0.37
C ARG A 74 -13.65 24.46 -1.04
N ILE A 75 -12.39 24.04 -1.16
CA ILE A 75 -11.80 23.69 -2.47
C ILE A 75 -12.55 22.52 -3.11
N ALA A 76 -12.93 21.51 -2.34
CA ALA A 76 -13.71 20.38 -2.84
C ALA A 76 -15.12 20.80 -3.29
N ASP A 77 -15.77 21.70 -2.54
CA ASP A 77 -17.08 22.27 -2.90
C ASP A 77 -16.99 23.09 -4.20
N GLU A 78 -15.97 23.94 -4.34
CA GLU A 78 -15.71 24.73 -5.56
C GLU A 78 -15.46 23.84 -6.78
N LYS A 79 -14.64 22.79 -6.64
CA LYS A 79 -14.40 21.81 -7.71
C LYS A 79 -15.67 21.06 -8.10
N ARG A 80 -16.49 20.66 -7.13
CA ARG A 80 -17.78 19.99 -7.40
C ARG A 80 -18.75 20.93 -8.14
N ALA A 81 -18.83 22.20 -7.74
CA ALA A 81 -19.65 23.18 -8.44
C ALA A 81 -19.20 23.35 -9.91
N GLN A 82 -17.89 23.46 -10.15
CA GLN A 82 -17.33 23.53 -11.51
C GLN A 82 -17.58 22.25 -12.34
N MET A 83 -17.61 21.08 -11.71
CA MET A 83 -17.92 19.81 -12.38
C MET A 83 -19.41 19.68 -12.72
N ALA A 84 -20.30 20.13 -11.83
CA ALA A 84 -21.74 20.15 -12.07
C ALA A 84 -22.11 21.03 -13.29
N GLU A 85 -21.40 22.15 -13.48
CA GLU A 85 -21.56 22.98 -14.68
C GLU A 85 -21.06 22.28 -15.97
N LYS A 86 -20.12 21.33 -15.85
CA LYS A 86 -19.55 20.55 -16.97
C LYS A 86 -20.25 19.21 -17.21
N GLU A 87 -21.13 18.78 -16.32
CA GLU A 87 -21.81 17.48 -16.35
C GLU A 87 -22.73 17.29 -17.57
N SER A 88 -22.98 18.34 -18.34
CA SER A 88 -23.69 18.24 -19.62
C SER A 88 -22.88 17.59 -20.76
N ALA A 89 -21.60 17.22 -20.58
CA ALA A 89 -20.74 16.87 -21.73
C ALA A 89 -19.81 15.65 -21.60
N ILE A 90 -19.74 14.93 -20.47
CA ILE A 90 -18.85 13.76 -20.35
C ILE A 90 -19.70 12.49 -20.24
N PRO A 91 -19.72 11.61 -21.27
CA PRO A 91 -20.38 10.32 -21.15
C PRO A 91 -19.69 9.48 -20.07
N ILE A 92 -20.43 9.14 -19.01
CA ILE A 92 -19.96 8.21 -17.97
C ILE A 92 -20.13 6.79 -18.52
N TYR A 93 -19.00 6.12 -18.75
CA TYR A 93 -18.98 4.71 -19.11
C TYR A 93 -18.87 3.86 -17.83
N TRP A 94 -19.99 3.26 -17.43
CA TRP A 94 -20.01 2.28 -16.35
C TRP A 94 -19.30 1.01 -16.83
N ASN A 95 -18.17 0.68 -16.20
CA ASN A 95 -17.52 -0.62 -16.36
C ASN A 95 -17.75 -1.42 -15.10
N GLU A 96 -18.31 -2.62 -15.24
CA GLU A 96 -18.47 -3.55 -14.13
C GLU A 96 -17.09 -3.91 -13.55
N ARG A 97 -17.00 -3.95 -12.22
CA ARG A 97 -15.79 -4.43 -11.55
C ARG A 97 -15.98 -5.89 -11.16
N GLY A 98 -15.14 -6.75 -11.71
CA GLY A 98 -15.08 -8.16 -11.37
C GLY A 98 -15.23 -9.07 -12.59
N PRO A 99 -15.01 -10.38 -12.41
CA PRO A 99 -15.22 -11.33 -13.50
C PRO A 99 -16.70 -11.42 -13.84
N ASN A 100 -17.04 -11.21 -15.10
CA ASN A 100 -18.39 -11.42 -15.65
C ASN A 100 -18.80 -12.91 -15.72
N ASN A 101 -17.88 -13.83 -15.39
CA ASN A 101 -18.10 -15.27 -15.38
C ASN A 101 -18.22 -15.88 -13.98
N VAL A 102 -18.12 -15.08 -12.91
CA VAL A 102 -18.33 -15.54 -11.53
C VAL A 102 -19.54 -14.82 -10.94
N GLY A 103 -20.70 -15.45 -11.02
CA GLY A 103 -21.90 -14.98 -10.35
C GLY A 103 -21.90 -15.37 -8.87
N GLY A 104 -22.20 -14.42 -7.98
CA GLY A 104 -22.51 -14.75 -6.58
C GLY A 104 -23.79 -15.58 -6.46
N ARG A 105 -24.30 -15.76 -5.24
CA ARG A 105 -25.55 -16.51 -5.02
C ARG A 105 -26.77 -15.71 -5.49
N THR A 106 -27.31 -16.05 -6.67
CA THR A 106 -28.61 -15.56 -7.16
C THR A 106 -29.75 -16.26 -6.44
N ARG A 107 -30.66 -15.51 -5.79
CA ARG A 107 -31.76 -16.06 -4.97
C ARG A 107 -33.09 -16.20 -5.71
N GLY A 108 -33.22 -15.61 -6.90
CA GLY A 108 -34.44 -15.66 -7.68
C GLY A 108 -34.22 -15.11 -9.07
N LEU A 109 -34.95 -15.68 -10.01
CA LEU A 109 -35.05 -15.25 -11.41
C LEU A 109 -36.54 -15.16 -11.72
N ILE A 110 -36.96 -14.09 -12.39
CA ILE A 110 -38.33 -13.93 -12.86
C ILE A 110 -38.26 -13.83 -14.38
N PHE A 111 -39.03 -14.67 -15.05
CA PHE A 111 -39.19 -14.66 -16.50
C PHE A 111 -40.51 -13.98 -16.82
N ASP A 112 -40.48 -13.05 -17.79
CA ASP A 112 -41.71 -12.54 -18.38
C ASP A 112 -42.35 -13.63 -19.25
N ALA A 113 -43.68 -13.68 -19.27
CA ALA A 113 -44.46 -14.75 -19.92
C ALA A 113 -45.02 -14.34 -21.29
N ASN A 114 -44.71 -13.14 -21.77
CA ASN A 114 -45.14 -12.62 -23.06
C ASN A 114 -44.15 -12.94 -24.19
#